data_AF-A0A3B9IEG9-F1
#
_entry.id   AF-A0A3B9IEG9-F1
#
_cell.length_a   1.000
_cell.length_b   1.000
_cell.length_c   1.000
_cell.angle_alpha   90.00
_cell.angle_beta   90.00
_cell.angle_gamma   90.00
#
_symmetry.space_group_name_H-M   'P 1'
#
loop_
_entity.id
_entity.type
_entity.pdbx_description
1 polymer ?
#
loop_
_entity_poly.entity_id
_entity_poly.type
_entity_poly.pdbx_seq_one_letter_code
_entity_poly.pdbx_strand_id
1 'polypeptide(L)'
;RNLMTVRLARDLGAESISEIARRLGIGDWPPYLSTALGAGETTLMRLATAYAMVVNGGRQIHPALVERIQDRDGKTIFRRDERPCEACSVPEWHPGLQPPVLPDTRDQVLNPLDAYQLVHVMEGVIQRGTGRRALSIGKPLAGKTGTTNDSFDAWFMGFSPDLVVGVYVGFDTPRSLGDNEQGASAALPIWVEFMKGALADAPATPFRTPSGIRLVRIDAKTGLLPGPDTATVITEAFKPGTEPTMVSGMQDDYGTYGDPGAGAGTGGTLPARPSNPYGGAAAPAPGGLY
;
A
#
# COMPACT_ATOMS: atom_id res chain seq x y z
N ARG A 1 -14.22 7.75 2.53
CA ARG A 1 -15.52 8.44 2.37
C ARG A 1 -15.84 8.48 0.88
N ASN A 2 -16.99 7.95 0.46
CA ASN A 2 -17.30 7.76 -0.98
C ASN A 2 -17.26 9.08 -1.78
N LEU A 3 -17.77 10.18 -1.22
CA LEU A 3 -17.76 11.49 -1.90
C LEU A 3 -16.35 11.98 -2.27
N MET A 4 -15.36 11.78 -1.39
CA MET A 4 -13.98 12.21 -1.68
C MET A 4 -13.35 11.34 -2.77
N THR A 5 -13.64 10.04 -2.77
CA THR A 5 -13.20 9.11 -3.82
C THR A 5 -13.76 9.51 -5.18
N VAL A 6 -15.05 9.87 -5.26
CA VAL A 6 -15.67 10.31 -6.52
C VAL A 6 -15.09 11.64 -7.03
N ARG A 7 -14.82 12.59 -6.12
CA ARG A 7 -14.17 13.87 -6.50
C ARG A 7 -12.78 13.62 -7.08
N LEU A 8 -11.98 12.81 -6.41
CA LEU A 8 -10.65 12.43 -6.91
C LEU A 8 -10.74 11.71 -8.25
N ALA A 9 -11.68 10.77 -8.41
CA ALA A 9 -11.88 10.05 -9.66
C ALA A 9 -12.28 10.98 -10.83
N ARG A 10 -13.10 12.00 -10.55
CA ARG A 10 -13.47 13.02 -11.53
C ARG A 10 -12.26 13.88 -11.93
N ASP A 11 -11.41 14.24 -10.97
CA ASP A 11 -10.25 15.09 -11.22
C ASP A 11 -9.12 14.34 -11.96
N LEU A 12 -8.98 13.03 -11.74
CA LEU A 12 -8.01 12.15 -12.41
C LEU A 12 -8.47 11.60 -13.78
N GLY A 13 -9.78 11.58 -14.02
CA GLY A 13 -10.39 10.88 -15.15
C GLY A 13 -10.62 9.38 -14.87
N ALA A 14 -11.74 8.85 -15.35
CA ALA A 14 -12.13 7.46 -15.10
C ALA A 14 -11.29 6.46 -15.91
N GLU A 15 -10.73 6.89 -17.04
CA GLU A 15 -9.82 6.11 -17.89
C GLU A 15 -8.55 5.70 -17.15
N SER A 16 -7.96 6.63 -16.38
CA SER A 16 -6.78 6.37 -15.56
C SER A 16 -7.03 5.25 -14.54
N ILE A 17 -8.24 5.18 -13.98
CA ILE A 17 -8.65 4.17 -13.01
C ILE A 17 -8.79 2.80 -13.69
N SER A 18 -9.46 2.76 -14.84
CA SER A 18 -9.62 1.53 -15.64
C SER A 18 -8.27 0.98 -16.12
N GLU A 19 -7.33 1.85 -16.50
CA GLU A 19 -5.97 1.44 -16.87
C GLU A 19 -5.23 0.78 -15.69
N ILE A 20 -5.30 1.38 -14.49
CA ILE A 20 -4.70 0.78 -13.29
C ILE A 20 -5.34 -0.58 -12.97
N ALA A 21 -6.67 -0.70 -13.12
CA ALA A 21 -7.38 -1.96 -12.91
C ALA A 21 -6.90 -3.06 -13.88
N ARG A 22 -6.72 -2.73 -15.16
CA ARG A 22 -6.14 -3.64 -16.15
C ARG A 22 -4.70 -4.02 -15.81
N ARG A 23 -3.87 -3.04 -15.46
CA ARG A 23 -2.45 -3.24 -15.12
C ARG A 23 -2.26 -4.13 -13.90
N LEU A 24 -3.14 -4.03 -12.90
CA LEU A 24 -3.14 -4.90 -11.71
C LEU A 24 -3.85 -6.24 -11.94
N GLY A 25 -4.42 -6.47 -13.12
CA GLY A 25 -5.09 -7.73 -13.47
C GLY A 25 -6.39 -7.98 -12.71
N ILE A 26 -7.03 -6.94 -12.15
CA ILE A 26 -8.29 -7.10 -11.40
C ILE A 26 -9.52 -7.12 -12.30
N GLY A 27 -9.44 -6.53 -13.49
CA GLY A 27 -10.51 -6.58 -14.49
C GLY A 27 -10.30 -5.56 -15.60
N ASP A 28 -11.08 -5.72 -16.68
CA ASP A 28 -11.23 -4.72 -17.71
C ASP A 28 -12.61 -4.07 -17.55
N TRP A 29 -12.63 -2.90 -16.91
CA TRP A 29 -13.86 -2.23 -16.52
C TRP A 29 -14.05 -0.95 -17.33
N PRO A 30 -15.28 -0.66 -17.78
CA PRO A 30 -15.58 0.61 -18.44
C PRO A 30 -15.20 1.81 -17.56
N PRO A 31 -14.75 2.93 -18.16
CA PRO A 31 -14.30 4.12 -17.43
C PRO A 31 -15.50 4.95 -16.95
N TYR A 32 -16.27 4.41 -16.01
CA TYR A 32 -17.35 5.11 -15.32
C TYR A 32 -16.92 5.56 -13.92
N LEU A 33 -17.50 6.64 -13.41
CA LEU A 33 -17.23 7.09 -12.03
C LEU A 33 -17.68 6.08 -10.97
N SER A 34 -18.66 5.22 -11.29
CA SER A 34 -19.08 4.11 -10.44
C SER A 34 -17.99 3.07 -10.25
N THR A 35 -17.06 2.92 -11.20
CA THR A 35 -15.90 2.03 -11.08
C THR A 35 -15.02 2.44 -9.90
N ALA A 36 -14.89 3.75 -9.62
CA ALA A 36 -14.18 4.26 -8.45
C ALA A 36 -14.85 3.89 -7.11
N LEU A 37 -16.12 3.48 -7.14
CA LEU A 37 -16.89 3.01 -5.98
C LEU A 37 -16.94 1.48 -5.88
N GLY A 38 -16.29 0.75 -6.79
CA GLY A 38 -16.27 -0.71 -6.79
C GLY A 38 -17.39 -1.38 -7.59
N ALA A 39 -17.95 -0.71 -8.60
CA ALA A 39 -18.93 -1.32 -9.51
C ALA A 39 -18.34 -2.33 -10.50
N GLY A 40 -17.03 -2.60 -10.45
CA GLY A 40 -16.35 -3.58 -11.29
C GLY A 40 -16.32 -4.95 -10.64
N GLU A 41 -16.66 -5.99 -11.40
CA GLU A 41 -16.60 -7.38 -10.94
C GLU A 41 -15.16 -7.93 -11.00
N THR A 42 -14.78 -8.73 -10.00
CA THR A 42 -13.50 -9.42 -9.94
C THR A 42 -13.59 -10.69 -9.12
N THR A 43 -12.53 -11.51 -9.13
CA THR A 43 -12.43 -12.68 -8.26
C THR A 43 -11.56 -12.37 -7.06
N LEU A 44 -11.82 -13.07 -5.95
CA LEU A 44 -11.02 -12.93 -4.72
C LEU A 44 -9.52 -13.17 -4.99
N MET A 45 -9.18 -14.14 -5.85
CA MET A 45 -7.80 -14.44 -6.21
C MET A 45 -7.13 -13.28 -6.98
N ARG A 46 -7.83 -12.66 -7.95
CA ARG A 46 -7.30 -11.50 -8.68
C ARG A 46 -7.07 -10.32 -7.74
N LEU A 47 -8.02 -10.05 -6.86
CA LEU A 47 -7.91 -8.96 -5.90
C LEU A 47 -6.79 -9.19 -4.88
N ALA A 48 -6.67 -10.41 -4.33
CA ALA A 48 -5.57 -10.77 -3.44
C ALA A 48 -4.21 -10.64 -4.13
N THR A 49 -4.11 -11.05 -5.39
CA THR A 49 -2.89 -10.89 -6.18
C THR A 49 -2.54 -9.40 -6.37
N ALA A 50 -3.51 -8.54 -6.66
CA ALA A 50 -3.27 -7.10 -6.79
C ALA A 50 -2.77 -6.46 -5.49
N TYR A 51 -3.35 -6.84 -4.34
CA TYR A 51 -2.84 -6.40 -3.03
C TYR A 51 -1.42 -6.92 -2.76
N ALA A 52 -1.10 -8.14 -3.19
CA ALA A 52 0.25 -8.69 -3.11
C ALA A 52 1.25 -7.90 -3.97
N MET A 53 0.84 -7.44 -5.16
CA MET A 53 1.65 -6.55 -6.00
C MET A 53 1.83 -5.16 -5.37
N VAL A 54 0.90 -4.69 -4.53
CA VAL A 54 1.07 -3.43 -3.80
C VAL A 54 2.10 -3.59 -2.68
N VAL A 55 1.96 -4.60 -1.80
CA VAL A 55 2.85 -4.77 -0.65
C VAL A 55 4.28 -5.16 -1.04
N ASN A 56 4.46 -5.85 -2.18
CA ASN A 56 5.79 -6.24 -2.66
C ASN A 56 6.57 -5.11 -3.36
N GLY A 57 6.01 -3.88 -3.41
CA GLY A 57 6.63 -2.73 -4.05
C GLY A 57 6.35 -2.60 -5.55
N GLY A 58 5.30 -3.24 -6.08
CA GLY A 58 4.83 -3.06 -7.45
C GLY A 58 5.35 -4.08 -8.46
N ARG A 59 5.85 -5.23 -8.02
CA ARG A 59 6.32 -6.32 -8.89
C ARG A 59 5.16 -7.23 -9.27
N GLN A 60 5.07 -7.59 -10.55
CA GLN A 60 3.99 -8.43 -11.05
C GLN A 60 3.98 -9.80 -10.38
N ILE A 61 2.81 -10.28 -9.97
CA ILE A 61 2.63 -11.62 -9.40
C ILE A 61 1.68 -12.42 -10.28
N HIS A 62 2.07 -13.66 -10.58
CA HIS A 62 1.18 -14.68 -11.11
C HIS A 62 0.87 -15.69 -10.00
N PRO A 63 -0.38 -15.78 -9.53
CA PRO A 63 -0.74 -16.73 -8.49
C PRO A 63 -0.57 -18.15 -9.02
N ALA A 64 0.08 -19.02 -8.26
CA ALA A 64 0.27 -20.41 -8.63
C ALA A 64 0.31 -21.30 -7.40
N LEU A 65 -0.31 -22.47 -7.53
CA LEU A 65 -0.39 -23.50 -6.48
C LEU A 65 0.72 -24.56 -6.62
N VAL A 66 1.12 -24.88 -7.86
CA VAL A 66 2.11 -25.92 -8.15
C VAL A 66 3.49 -25.28 -8.31
N GLU A 67 4.44 -25.67 -7.45
CA GLU A 67 5.83 -25.21 -7.52
C GLU A 67 6.71 -26.17 -8.34
N ARG A 68 6.54 -27.47 -8.15
CA ARG A 68 7.38 -28.50 -8.75
C ARG A 68 6.60 -29.78 -9.01
N ILE A 69 6.84 -30.42 -10.16
CA ILE A 69 6.35 -31.76 -10.51
C ILE A 69 7.55 -32.65 -10.77
N GLN A 70 7.56 -33.84 -10.17
CA GLN A 70 8.63 -34.84 -10.34
C GLN A 70 8.03 -36.17 -10.82
N ASP A 71 8.81 -36.96 -11.55
CA ASP A 71 8.45 -38.35 -11.85
C ASP A 71 8.77 -39.30 -10.68
N ARG A 72 8.46 -40.59 -10.86
CA ARG A 72 8.71 -41.64 -9.86
C ARG A 72 10.19 -41.82 -9.50
N ASP A 73 11.09 -41.39 -10.37
CA ASP A 73 12.54 -41.51 -10.21
C ASP A 73 13.13 -40.23 -9.58
N GLY A 74 12.26 -39.24 -9.24
CA GLY A 74 12.64 -37.97 -8.62
C GLY A 74 13.11 -36.91 -9.61
N LYS A 75 13.07 -37.16 -10.92
CA LYS A 75 13.45 -36.19 -11.94
C LYS A 75 12.39 -35.09 -12.02
N THR A 76 12.83 -33.83 -11.97
CA THR A 76 11.93 -32.68 -12.10
C THR A 76 11.44 -32.55 -13.55
N ILE A 77 10.12 -32.63 -13.75
CA ILE A 77 9.43 -32.44 -15.04
C ILE A 77 9.07 -30.96 -15.22
N PHE A 78 8.66 -30.31 -14.13
CA PHE A 78 8.24 -28.91 -14.13
C PHE A 78 8.73 -28.24 -12.86
N ARG A 79 9.21 -27.00 -12.98
CA ARG A 79 9.54 -26.10 -11.87
C ARG A 79 9.04 -24.72 -12.25
N ARG A 80 8.30 -24.08 -11.36
CA ARG A 80 7.73 -22.75 -11.60
C ARG A 80 8.80 -21.66 -11.59
N ASP A 81 9.71 -21.71 -10.61
CA ASP A 81 10.78 -20.72 -10.51
C ASP A 81 11.92 -21.04 -11.49
N GLU A 82 11.98 -20.30 -12.60
CA GLU A 82 13.00 -20.44 -13.64
C GLU A 82 14.13 -19.41 -13.51
N ARG A 83 14.18 -18.65 -12.41
CA ARG A 83 15.21 -17.63 -12.23
C ARG A 83 16.62 -18.26 -12.24
N PRO A 84 17.60 -17.62 -12.89
CA PRO A 84 18.96 -18.12 -12.88
C PRO A 84 19.52 -18.05 -11.46
N CYS A 85 20.17 -19.14 -11.04
CA CYS A 85 20.83 -19.21 -9.75
C CYS A 85 22.20 -19.89 -9.88
N GLU A 86 23.19 -19.10 -10.27
CA GLU A 86 24.57 -19.58 -10.42
C GLU A 86 25.16 -20.07 -9.08
N ALA A 87 24.79 -19.40 -7.99
CA ALA A 87 25.25 -19.71 -6.64
C ALA A 87 24.39 -20.75 -5.90
N CYS A 88 23.40 -21.38 -6.54
CA CYS A 88 22.63 -22.47 -5.92
C CYS A 88 23.38 -23.81 -5.93
N SER A 89 24.37 -23.96 -6.81
CA SER A 89 25.22 -25.15 -6.88
C SER A 89 26.54 -24.87 -6.16
N VAL A 90 26.61 -25.22 -4.88
CA VAL A 90 27.84 -25.16 -4.09
C VAL A 90 28.55 -26.51 -4.07
N PRO A 91 29.88 -26.57 -4.21
CA PRO A 91 30.62 -27.84 -4.19
C PRO A 91 30.53 -28.57 -2.84
N GLU A 92 30.46 -27.82 -1.73
CA GLU A 92 30.40 -28.37 -0.39
C GLU A 92 29.48 -27.52 0.49
N TRP A 93 28.59 -28.17 1.24
CA TRP A 93 27.71 -27.51 2.19
C TRP A 93 28.47 -27.20 3.49
N HIS A 94 28.31 -25.98 4.02
CA HIS A 94 28.79 -25.62 5.34
C HIS A 94 27.84 -24.65 6.06
N PRO A 95 27.82 -24.63 7.41
CA PRO A 95 26.83 -23.86 8.19
C PRO A 95 26.87 -22.34 7.98
N GLY A 96 27.98 -21.80 7.46
CA GLY A 96 28.13 -20.37 7.18
C GLY A 96 27.63 -19.93 5.80
N LEU A 97 27.15 -20.86 4.96
CA LEU A 97 26.60 -20.52 3.64
C LEU A 97 25.34 -19.68 3.79
N GLN A 98 25.36 -18.52 3.13
CA GLN A 98 24.15 -17.72 2.98
C GLN A 98 23.39 -18.18 1.74
N PRO A 99 22.05 -18.32 1.83
CA PRO A 99 21.23 -18.56 0.65
C PRO A 99 21.52 -17.50 -0.42
N PRO A 100 21.71 -17.90 -1.69
CA PRO A 100 21.97 -16.95 -2.76
C PRO A 100 20.74 -16.05 -2.97
N VAL A 101 20.99 -14.76 -3.19
CA VAL A 101 19.94 -13.81 -3.55
C VAL A 101 19.61 -14.00 -5.03
N LEU A 102 18.39 -14.45 -5.32
CA LEU A 102 17.91 -14.59 -6.69
C LEU A 102 17.57 -13.21 -7.27
N PRO A 103 17.91 -12.94 -8.55
CA PRO A 103 17.48 -11.72 -9.20
C PRO A 103 15.96 -11.68 -9.32
N ASP A 104 15.34 -10.54 -9.01
CA ASP A 104 13.92 -10.34 -9.24
C ASP A 104 13.68 -9.89 -10.69
N THR A 105 13.30 -10.83 -11.54
CA THR A 105 13.07 -10.62 -12.98
C THR A 105 11.62 -10.27 -13.31
N ARG A 106 10.76 -10.05 -12.31
CA ARG A 106 9.34 -9.73 -12.52
C ARG A 106 9.17 -8.29 -13.02
N ASP A 107 8.20 -8.09 -13.90
CA ASP A 107 7.88 -6.77 -14.43
C ASP A 107 7.44 -5.80 -13.33
N GLN A 108 7.78 -4.52 -13.51
CA GLN A 108 7.39 -3.44 -12.61
C GLN A 108 6.03 -2.84 -13.05
N VAL A 109 4.97 -3.17 -12.32
CA VAL A 109 3.58 -2.77 -12.63
C VAL A 109 3.08 -1.58 -11.79
N LEU A 110 3.76 -1.20 -10.72
CA LEU A 110 3.51 0.05 -10.01
C LEU A 110 4.82 0.77 -9.72
N ASN A 111 4.81 2.09 -9.55
CA ASN A 111 5.98 2.77 -8.99
C ASN A 111 6.14 2.33 -7.51
N PRO A 112 7.34 1.92 -7.06
CA PRO A 112 7.55 1.50 -5.67
C PRO A 112 7.16 2.56 -4.64
N LEU A 113 7.38 3.85 -4.95
CA LEU A 113 7.00 4.95 -4.06
C LEU A 113 5.48 5.06 -3.93
N ASP A 114 4.74 4.96 -5.04
CA ASP A 114 3.26 4.99 -5.04
C ASP A 114 2.70 3.77 -4.29
N ALA A 115 3.29 2.59 -4.51
CA ALA A 115 2.90 1.37 -3.82
C ALA A 115 3.08 1.49 -2.29
N TYR A 116 4.21 2.03 -1.83
CA TYR A 116 4.43 2.25 -0.41
C TYR A 116 3.51 3.31 0.18
N GLN A 117 3.25 4.42 -0.53
CA GLN A 117 2.26 5.40 -0.08
C GLN A 117 0.88 4.75 0.11
N LEU A 118 0.48 3.87 -0.80
CA LEU A 118 -0.78 3.14 -0.69
C LEU A 118 -0.79 2.16 0.49
N VAL A 119 0.30 1.43 0.73
CA VAL A 119 0.48 0.59 1.92
C VAL A 119 0.29 1.43 3.19
N HIS A 120 0.96 2.58 3.27
CA HIS A 120 0.92 3.45 4.44
C HIS A 120 -0.49 4.02 4.71
N VAL A 121 -1.21 4.41 3.66
CA VAL A 121 -2.63 4.79 3.75
C VAL A 121 -3.48 3.63 4.31
N MET A 122 -3.21 2.40 3.89
CA MET A 122 -3.91 1.20 4.35
C MET A 122 -3.53 0.77 5.79
N GLU A 123 -2.31 1.07 6.26
CA GLU A 123 -1.98 0.97 7.69
C GLU A 123 -2.90 1.87 8.51
N GLY A 124 -3.18 3.09 8.01
CA GLY A 124 -4.13 4.01 8.62
C GLY A 124 -5.55 3.46 8.78
N VAL A 125 -6.00 2.61 7.85
CA VAL A 125 -7.32 1.95 7.97
C VAL A 125 -7.39 1.04 9.19
N ILE A 126 -6.29 0.36 9.52
CA ILE A 126 -6.22 -0.50 10.71
C ILE A 126 -5.94 0.33 11.96
N GLN A 127 -5.05 1.30 11.92
CA GLN A 127 -4.70 2.10 13.10
C GLN A 127 -5.85 2.99 13.59
N ARG A 128 -6.57 3.61 12.66
CA ARG A 128 -7.54 4.68 12.95
C ARG A 128 -8.87 4.55 12.20
N GLY A 129 -9.00 3.61 11.28
CA GLY A 129 -10.16 3.47 10.40
C GLY A 129 -11.10 2.29 10.71
N THR A 130 -11.67 1.72 9.66
CA THR A 130 -12.68 0.65 9.72
C THR A 130 -12.08 -0.73 10.04
N GLY A 131 -10.76 -0.89 9.95
CA GLY A 131 -10.05 -2.16 10.19
C GLY A 131 -9.55 -2.35 11.63
N ARG A 132 -9.92 -1.46 12.57
CA ARG A 132 -9.32 -1.38 13.93
C ARG A 132 -9.34 -2.67 14.75
N ARG A 133 -10.27 -3.60 14.49
CA ARG A 133 -10.29 -4.90 15.17
C ARG A 133 -9.01 -5.72 14.93
N ALA A 134 -8.33 -5.51 13.80
CA ALA A 134 -7.05 -6.15 13.48
C ALA A 134 -5.91 -5.73 14.42
N LEU A 135 -6.02 -4.60 15.13
CA LEU A 135 -5.02 -4.20 16.13
C LEU A 135 -4.82 -5.24 17.24
N SER A 136 -5.83 -6.08 17.49
CA SER A 136 -5.74 -7.18 18.47
C SER A 136 -4.71 -8.27 18.12
N ILE A 137 -4.15 -8.26 16.91
CA ILE A 137 -3.08 -9.18 16.48
C ILE A 137 -1.70 -8.70 16.97
N GLY A 138 -1.52 -7.40 17.22
CA GLY A 138 -0.25 -6.87 17.74
C GLY A 138 0.94 -6.94 16.76
N LYS A 139 0.67 -6.96 15.44
CA LYS A 139 1.69 -6.94 14.37
C LYS A 139 1.46 -5.75 13.44
N PRO A 140 2.48 -5.29 12.68
CA PRO A 140 2.29 -4.34 11.59
C PRO A 140 1.38 -4.93 10.51
N LEU A 141 0.23 -4.29 10.29
CA LEU A 141 -0.81 -4.76 9.37
C LEU A 141 -1.38 -3.57 8.61
N ALA A 142 -1.78 -3.83 7.37
CA ALA A 142 -2.51 -2.90 6.53
C ALA A 142 -3.71 -3.61 5.90
N GLY A 143 -4.75 -2.87 5.54
CA GLY A 143 -5.89 -3.49 4.86
C GLY A 143 -7.02 -2.53 4.54
N LYS A 144 -8.10 -3.07 4.00
CA LYS A 144 -9.26 -2.33 3.57
C LYS A 144 -10.53 -3.17 3.70
N THR A 145 -11.54 -2.57 4.32
CA THR A 145 -12.91 -3.10 4.34
C THR A 145 -13.62 -2.80 3.02
N GLY A 146 -14.39 -3.74 2.50
CA GLY A 146 -15.32 -3.56 1.39
C GLY A 146 -16.73 -3.99 1.80
N THR A 147 -17.73 -3.23 1.38
CA THR A 147 -19.14 -3.55 1.56
C THR A 147 -19.86 -3.11 0.28
N THR A 148 -20.67 -3.97 -0.32
CA THR A 148 -21.50 -3.62 -1.48
C THR A 148 -22.84 -3.02 -1.03
N ASN A 149 -23.60 -2.46 -1.97
CA ASN A 149 -24.93 -1.93 -1.69
C ASN A 149 -25.83 -3.05 -1.11
N ASP A 150 -26.75 -2.66 -0.23
CA ASP A 150 -27.69 -3.57 0.45
C ASP A 150 -27.03 -4.72 1.22
N SER A 151 -25.72 -4.61 1.50
CA SER A 151 -24.91 -5.60 2.21
C SER A 151 -24.97 -6.98 1.59
N PHE A 152 -24.94 -7.08 0.26
CA PHE A 152 -24.92 -8.39 -0.42
C PHE A 152 -23.58 -9.09 -0.22
N ASP A 153 -22.50 -8.31 -0.18
CA ASP A 153 -21.14 -8.79 -0.09
C ASP A 153 -20.36 -8.04 0.98
N ALA A 154 -19.65 -8.79 1.81
CA ALA A 154 -18.71 -8.28 2.79
C ALA A 154 -17.30 -8.75 2.45
N TRP A 155 -16.38 -7.79 2.32
CA TRP A 155 -14.99 -8.05 1.96
C TRP A 155 -14.04 -7.50 3.01
N PHE A 156 -12.94 -8.21 3.23
CA PHE A 156 -11.76 -7.65 3.87
C PHE A 156 -10.50 -8.11 3.15
N MET A 157 -9.76 -7.16 2.60
CA MET A 157 -8.43 -7.39 2.05
C MET A 157 -7.42 -6.85 3.05
N GLY A 158 -6.57 -7.71 3.59
CA GLY A 158 -5.57 -7.30 4.57
C GLY A 158 -4.27 -8.07 4.42
N PHE A 159 -3.19 -7.49 4.92
CA PHE A 159 -1.87 -8.06 4.76
C PHE A 159 -0.90 -7.64 5.86
N SER A 160 0.06 -8.52 6.13
CA SER A 160 1.34 -8.20 6.76
C SER A 160 2.39 -7.93 5.65
N PRO A 161 3.65 -7.61 5.97
CA PRO A 161 4.68 -7.42 4.95
C PRO A 161 4.90 -8.61 4.02
N ASP A 162 4.58 -9.83 4.48
CA ASP A 162 4.95 -11.08 3.80
C ASP A 162 3.75 -11.98 3.47
N LEU A 163 2.54 -11.61 3.90
CA LEU A 163 1.33 -12.41 3.69
C LEU A 163 0.13 -11.51 3.38
N VAL A 164 -0.51 -11.77 2.24
CA VAL A 164 -1.79 -11.16 1.86
C VAL A 164 -2.91 -12.17 2.01
N VAL A 165 -4.00 -11.74 2.65
CA VAL A 165 -5.21 -12.55 2.82
C VAL A 165 -6.41 -11.71 2.44
N GLY A 166 -7.22 -12.26 1.54
CA GLY A 166 -8.54 -11.74 1.21
C GLY A 166 -9.62 -12.64 1.80
N VAL A 167 -10.64 -12.04 2.40
CA VAL A 167 -11.86 -12.73 2.85
C VAL A 167 -13.06 -12.09 2.17
N TYR A 168 -13.91 -12.96 1.62
CA TYR A 168 -15.22 -12.64 1.06
C TYR A 168 -16.28 -13.44 1.80
N VAL A 169 -17.39 -12.77 2.13
CA VAL A 169 -18.60 -13.40 2.68
C VAL A 169 -19.79 -12.89 1.86
N GLY A 170 -20.57 -13.83 1.35
CA GLY A 170 -21.75 -13.59 0.51
C GLY A 170 -22.51 -14.89 0.29
N PHE A 171 -23.70 -14.80 -0.31
CA PHE A 171 -24.49 -15.96 -0.71
C PHE A 171 -24.28 -16.26 -2.20
N ASP A 172 -24.29 -17.54 -2.57
CA ASP A 172 -24.15 -17.96 -3.98
C ASP A 172 -25.23 -17.35 -4.88
N THR A 173 -26.47 -17.31 -4.37
CA THR A 173 -27.54 -16.49 -4.95
C THR A 173 -27.57 -15.16 -4.18
N PRO A 174 -27.28 -14.02 -4.84
CA PRO A 174 -27.15 -12.73 -4.15
C PRO A 174 -28.39 -12.37 -3.35
N ARG A 175 -28.19 -12.12 -2.06
CA ARG A 175 -29.19 -11.62 -1.12
C ARG A 175 -28.48 -10.89 0.00
N SER A 176 -29.19 -10.00 0.67
CA SER A 176 -28.62 -9.25 1.79
C SER A 176 -28.12 -10.18 2.89
N LEU A 177 -26.94 -9.87 3.44
CA LEU A 177 -26.39 -10.47 4.65
C LEU A 177 -27.12 -9.96 5.91
N GLY A 178 -27.89 -8.88 5.79
CA GLY A 178 -28.59 -8.19 6.88
C GLY A 178 -28.04 -6.79 7.14
N ASP A 179 -28.87 -5.94 7.76
CA ASP A 179 -28.61 -4.49 7.89
C ASP A 179 -27.32 -4.13 8.64
N ASN A 180 -26.81 -5.04 9.49
CA ASN A 180 -25.59 -4.85 10.27
C ASN A 180 -24.39 -5.62 9.72
N GLU A 181 -24.54 -6.38 8.64
CA GLU A 181 -23.45 -7.17 8.09
C GLU A 181 -22.66 -6.40 7.04
N GLN A 182 -21.45 -5.98 7.41
CA GLN A 182 -20.53 -5.22 6.58
C GLN A 182 -19.16 -5.91 6.55
N GLY A 183 -18.23 -5.41 5.72
CA GLY A 183 -16.86 -5.92 5.70
C GLY A 183 -16.19 -5.99 7.09
N ALA A 184 -16.50 -5.06 7.99
CA ALA A 184 -15.94 -5.01 9.34
C ALA A 184 -16.58 -5.99 10.35
N SER A 185 -17.82 -6.43 10.14
CA SER A 185 -18.55 -7.34 11.04
C SER A 185 -18.53 -8.79 10.57
N ALA A 186 -18.54 -9.02 9.25
CA ALA A 186 -18.59 -10.37 8.67
C ALA A 186 -17.20 -10.88 8.25
N ALA A 187 -16.51 -10.18 7.35
CA ALA A 187 -15.24 -10.65 6.77
C ALA A 187 -14.03 -10.42 7.69
N LEU A 188 -13.95 -9.26 8.35
CA LEU A 188 -12.81 -8.90 9.20
C LEU A 188 -12.60 -9.87 10.38
N PRO A 189 -13.61 -10.35 11.13
CA PRO A 189 -13.37 -11.30 12.21
C PRO A 189 -12.73 -12.61 11.75
N ILE A 190 -13.18 -13.15 10.61
CA ILE A 190 -12.60 -14.35 10.00
C ILE A 190 -11.13 -14.10 9.64
N TRP A 191 -10.86 -12.95 9.02
CA TRP A 191 -9.49 -12.55 8.68
C TRP A 191 -8.61 -12.43 9.93
N VAL A 192 -9.12 -11.84 11.01
CA VAL A 192 -8.38 -11.68 12.28
C VAL A 192 -8.07 -13.03 12.91
N GLU A 193 -9.02 -13.95 12.95
CA GLU A 193 -8.82 -15.29 13.48
C GLU A 193 -7.72 -16.03 12.71
N PHE A 194 -7.81 -16.04 11.37
CA PHE A 194 -6.79 -16.64 10.51
C PHE A 194 -5.40 -16.03 10.73
N MET A 195 -5.30 -14.69 10.70
CA MET A 195 -4.02 -13.99 10.81
C MET A 195 -3.39 -14.11 12.21
N LYS A 196 -4.19 -14.28 13.27
CA LYS A 196 -3.65 -14.60 14.60
C LYS A 196 -2.91 -15.94 14.60
N GLY A 197 -3.47 -16.95 13.95
CA GLY A 197 -2.80 -18.25 13.79
C GLY A 197 -1.58 -18.15 12.87
N ALA A 198 -1.74 -17.55 11.69
CA ALA A 198 -0.69 -17.48 10.68
C ALA A 198 0.53 -16.65 11.11
N LEU A 199 0.35 -15.64 11.98
CA LEU A 199 1.42 -14.74 12.43
C LEU A 199 1.87 -14.97 13.88
N ALA A 200 1.44 -16.07 14.52
CA ALA A 200 1.76 -16.33 15.92
C ALA A 200 3.28 -16.29 16.20
N ASP A 201 4.05 -17.00 15.38
CA ASP A 201 5.51 -17.12 15.49
C ASP A 201 6.27 -16.15 14.57
N ALA A 202 5.56 -15.39 13.73
CA ALA A 202 6.18 -14.44 12.81
C ALA A 202 6.70 -13.21 13.59
N PRO A 203 7.88 -12.65 13.25
CA PRO A 203 8.34 -11.41 13.85
C PRO A 203 7.41 -10.23 13.49
N ALA A 204 7.42 -9.18 14.31
CA ALA A 204 6.70 -7.94 14.04
C ALA A 204 7.47 -7.08 13.01
N THR A 205 7.64 -7.59 11.79
CA THR A 205 8.40 -6.94 10.72
C THR A 205 7.68 -5.67 10.26
N PRO A 206 8.37 -4.51 10.14
CA PRO A 206 7.78 -3.32 9.55
C PRO A 206 7.64 -3.45 8.03
N PHE A 207 6.75 -2.67 7.41
CA PHE A 207 6.64 -2.62 5.95
C PHE A 207 7.93 -2.09 5.30
N ARG A 208 8.31 -2.69 4.17
CA ARG A 208 9.52 -2.35 3.42
C ARG A 208 9.39 -0.96 2.80
N THR A 209 10.15 0.01 3.30
CA THR A 209 10.19 1.37 2.74
C THR A 209 11.15 1.45 1.55
N PRO A 210 10.70 1.80 0.34
CA PRO A 210 11.58 1.98 -0.81
C PRO A 210 12.44 3.24 -0.66
N SER A 211 13.63 3.22 -1.26
CA SER A 211 14.55 4.36 -1.26
C SER A 211 13.88 5.60 -1.86
N GLY A 212 13.96 6.72 -1.15
CA GLY A 212 13.41 8.01 -1.58
C GLY A 212 12.12 8.43 -0.89
N ILE A 213 11.38 7.52 -0.25
CA ILE A 213 10.25 7.94 0.60
C ILE A 213 10.73 8.80 1.75
N ARG A 214 10.01 9.90 2.01
CA ARG A 214 10.19 10.76 3.17
C ARG A 214 9.02 10.55 4.13
N LEU A 215 9.32 10.08 5.33
CA LEU A 215 8.33 10.02 6.41
C LEU A 215 8.30 11.39 7.11
N VAL A 216 7.17 12.08 7.03
CA VAL A 216 7.02 13.45 7.53
C VAL A 216 5.90 13.48 8.56
N ARG A 217 6.16 14.13 9.69
CA ARG A 217 5.13 14.42 10.70
C ARG A 217 4.26 15.57 10.18
N ILE A 218 2.94 15.37 10.16
CA ILE A 218 1.96 16.34 9.69
C ILE A 218 0.83 16.52 10.71
N ASP A 219 0.17 17.67 10.65
CA ASP A 219 -1.11 17.90 11.30
C ASP A 219 -2.19 17.08 10.59
N ALA A 220 -2.82 16.15 11.31
CA ALA A 220 -3.80 15.22 10.76
C ALA A 220 -5.06 15.90 10.20
N LYS A 221 -5.34 17.15 10.62
CA LYS A 221 -6.51 17.91 10.16
C LYS A 221 -6.21 18.69 8.89
N THR A 222 -5.04 19.32 8.79
CA THR A 222 -4.70 20.25 7.71
C THR A 222 -3.84 19.63 6.62
N GLY A 223 -3.10 18.56 6.92
CA GLY A 223 -2.10 17.98 6.01
C GLY A 223 -0.79 18.77 5.95
N LEU A 224 -0.68 19.86 6.72
CA LEU A 224 0.49 20.74 6.78
C LEU A 224 1.48 20.28 7.85
N LEU A 225 2.65 20.93 7.93
CA LEU A 225 3.59 20.70 9.03
C LEU A 225 2.94 21.09 10.37
N PRO A 226 3.19 20.36 11.48
CA PRO A 226 2.59 20.66 12.77
C PRO A 226 2.95 22.06 13.25
N GLY A 227 1.94 22.84 13.65
CA GLY A 227 2.10 24.13 14.28
C GLY A 227 1.87 24.07 15.80
N PRO A 228 1.93 25.23 16.48
CA PRO A 228 1.73 25.32 17.94
C PRO A 228 0.40 24.72 18.41
N ASP A 229 -0.67 24.87 17.62
CA ASP A 229 -2.03 24.44 17.95
C ASP A 229 -2.41 23.06 17.37
N THR A 230 -1.45 22.31 16.83
CA THR A 230 -1.74 21.01 16.23
C THR A 230 -2.14 20.00 17.31
N ALA A 231 -3.43 19.63 17.31
CA ALA A 231 -3.99 18.68 18.27
C ALA A 231 -3.55 17.22 18.02
N THR A 232 -3.43 16.83 16.75
CA THR A 232 -3.09 15.45 16.36
C THR A 232 -2.01 15.46 15.31
N VAL A 233 -0.85 14.88 15.65
CA VAL A 233 0.26 14.68 14.71
C VAL A 233 0.27 13.24 14.26
N ILE A 234 0.29 13.02 12.94
CA ILE A 234 0.51 11.71 12.33
C ILE A 234 1.76 11.75 11.46
N THR A 235 2.41 10.60 11.30
CA THR A 235 3.46 10.44 10.29
C THR A 235 2.81 9.99 9.00
N GLU A 236 3.17 10.62 7.88
CA GLU A 236 2.72 10.23 6.54
C GLU A 236 3.91 10.09 5.59
N ALA A 237 3.71 9.27 4.55
CA ALA A 237 4.74 8.96 3.55
C ALA A 237 4.60 9.88 2.32
N PHE A 238 5.66 10.62 2.01
CA PHE A 238 5.73 11.53 0.86
C PHE A 238 6.77 11.07 -0.16
N LYS A 239 6.46 11.28 -1.44
CA LYS A 239 7.46 11.24 -2.51
C LYS A 239 8.39 12.45 -2.39
N PRO A 240 9.66 12.35 -2.83
CA PRO A 240 10.56 13.50 -2.83
C PRO A 240 9.95 14.73 -3.52
N GLY A 241 9.93 15.86 -2.82
CA GLY A 241 9.43 17.13 -3.36
C GLY A 241 7.91 17.29 -3.30
N THR A 242 7.19 16.35 -2.69
CA THR A 242 5.73 16.43 -2.49
C THR A 242 5.34 16.68 -1.03
N GLU A 243 6.32 16.71 -0.13
CA GLU A 243 6.11 17.03 1.28
C GLU A 243 5.55 18.45 1.49
N PRO A 244 4.70 18.67 2.51
CA PRO A 244 4.21 20.00 2.84
C PRO A 244 5.35 20.90 3.30
N THR A 245 5.34 22.15 2.83
CA THR A 245 6.32 23.18 3.22
C THR A 245 5.73 24.22 4.16
N MET A 246 4.40 24.35 4.21
CA MET A 246 3.68 25.29 5.08
C MET A 246 3.38 24.66 6.45
N VAL A 247 3.27 25.51 7.48
CA VAL A 247 2.98 25.13 8.87
C VAL A 247 1.53 25.44 9.22
N SER A 248 0.87 24.51 9.92
CA SER A 248 -0.51 24.67 10.39
C SER A 248 -0.63 25.87 11.34
N GLY A 249 -1.63 26.74 11.13
CA GLY A 249 -1.85 27.92 11.98
C GLY A 249 -0.92 29.11 11.72
N MET A 250 0.10 28.97 10.87
CA MET A 250 0.82 30.12 10.30
C MET A 250 0.12 30.52 9.02
N GLN A 251 -0.77 31.50 9.12
CA GLN A 251 -1.26 32.23 7.97
C GLN A 251 -0.10 33.10 7.50
N ASP A 252 0.30 32.97 6.23
CA ASP A 252 1.32 33.83 5.66
C ASP A 252 0.89 35.30 5.84
N ASP A 253 1.55 36.02 6.74
CA ASP A 253 1.48 37.48 6.83
C ASP A 253 2.26 38.08 5.65
N TYR A 254 1.86 37.72 4.43
CA TYR A 254 2.10 38.60 3.30
C TYR A 254 0.95 39.59 3.30
N GLY A 255 1.21 40.69 4.00
CA GLY A 255 0.31 41.83 4.14
C GLY A 255 -0.36 42.19 2.82
N THR A 256 -1.66 42.47 2.95
CA THR A 256 -2.45 43.42 2.16
C THR A 256 -1.69 44.00 0.95
N TYR A 257 -1.76 43.35 -0.21
CA TYR A 257 -1.52 44.04 -1.47
C TYR A 257 -2.67 45.03 -1.66
N GLY A 258 -2.45 46.25 -1.18
CA GLY A 258 -3.18 47.42 -1.62
C GLY A 258 -3.02 47.58 -3.12
N ASP A 259 -4.15 47.85 -3.77
CA ASP A 259 -4.34 48.64 -4.99
C ASP A 259 -3.20 48.66 -6.03
N PRO A 260 -3.38 48.11 -7.26
CA PRO A 260 -2.39 48.19 -8.32
C PRO A 260 -2.38 49.60 -8.93
N GLY A 261 -1.70 50.53 -8.26
CA GLY A 261 -1.33 51.84 -8.77
C GLY A 261 0.13 51.87 -9.24
N ALA A 262 0.33 51.90 -10.56
CA ALA A 262 1.51 52.33 -11.32
C ALA A 262 2.83 52.61 -10.58
N GLY A 263 3.90 51.89 -10.95
CA GLY A 263 5.27 52.33 -10.67
C GLY A 263 6.35 51.27 -10.94
N ALA A 264 7.16 51.51 -11.97
CA ALA A 264 8.31 50.69 -12.34
C ALA A 264 9.45 50.78 -11.30
N GLY A 265 10.18 49.68 -11.07
CA GLY A 265 11.38 49.69 -10.23
C GLY A 265 12.05 48.32 -10.06
N THR A 266 13.31 48.26 -10.44
CA THR A 266 14.23 47.12 -10.54
C THR A 266 14.69 46.48 -9.22
N GLY A 267 14.97 45.17 -9.26
CA GLY A 267 16.14 44.53 -8.62
C GLY A 267 16.05 44.14 -7.15
N GLY A 268 16.04 42.83 -6.86
CA GLY A 268 16.20 42.31 -5.50
C GLY A 268 16.40 40.79 -5.46
N THR A 269 17.62 40.36 -5.19
CA THR A 269 18.14 39.00 -5.02
C THR A 269 17.38 38.15 -3.98
N LEU A 270 17.09 36.89 -4.34
CA LEU A 270 16.59 35.84 -3.43
C LEU A 270 17.68 35.44 -2.40
N PRO A 271 17.38 35.33 -1.10
CA PRO A 271 18.33 34.78 -0.13
C PRO A 271 18.41 33.25 -0.23
N ALA A 272 19.63 32.73 -0.08
CA ALA A 272 20.00 31.34 -0.21
C ALA A 272 19.40 30.44 0.90
N ARG A 273 19.09 29.19 0.53
CA ARG A 273 18.69 28.12 1.46
C ARG A 273 19.82 27.77 2.45
N PRO A 274 19.55 27.61 3.75
CA PRO A 274 20.52 27.03 4.67
C PRO A 274 20.67 25.51 4.43
N SER A 275 21.93 25.07 4.34
CA SER A 275 22.35 23.68 4.22
C SER A 275 22.08 22.90 5.51
N ASN A 276 21.40 21.76 5.41
CA ASN A 276 21.15 20.85 6.53
C ASN A 276 22.41 19.99 6.82
N PRO A 277 22.97 19.98 8.05
CA PRO A 277 24.27 19.35 8.33
C PRO A 277 24.21 17.89 8.80
N TYR A 278 23.10 17.17 8.64
CA TYR A 278 23.03 15.76 9.04
C TYR A 278 23.42 14.82 7.87
N GLY A 279 24.72 14.74 7.62
CA GLY A 279 25.33 13.57 6.99
C GLY A 279 25.43 12.45 8.03
N GLY A 280 24.68 11.36 7.82
CA GLY A 280 24.70 10.18 8.67
C GLY A 280 24.58 8.93 7.81
N ALA A 281 25.60 8.09 7.87
CA ALA A 281 25.82 6.92 7.02
C ALA A 281 24.64 5.92 7.02
N ALA A 282 24.39 5.34 5.85
CA ALA A 282 23.51 4.20 5.67
C ALA A 282 24.05 3.00 6.45
N ALA A 283 23.25 2.48 7.38
CA ALA A 283 23.46 1.17 7.98
C ALA A 283 22.84 0.09 7.09
N PRO A 284 23.49 -1.09 6.92
CA PRO A 284 22.98 -2.17 6.10
C PRO A 284 21.74 -2.81 6.74
N ALA A 285 20.69 -3.00 5.95
CA ALA A 285 19.50 -3.74 6.36
C ALA A 285 19.86 -5.23 6.56
N PRO A 286 19.46 -5.88 7.67
CA PRO A 286 19.62 -7.31 7.83
C PRO A 286 18.58 -8.05 6.96
N GLY A 287 19.05 -9.09 6.29
CA GLY A 287 18.24 -9.96 5.44
C GLY A 287 17.06 -10.58 6.21
N GLY A 288 15.87 -10.40 5.64
CA GLY A 288 14.68 -11.17 6.02
C GLY A 288 14.66 -12.48 5.25
N LEU A 289 14.46 -13.58 5.98
CA LEU A 289 14.22 -14.91 5.46
C LEU A 289 12.81 -15.02 4.87
N TYR A 290 12.71 -15.84 3.82
CA TYR A 290 11.55 -16.24 3.00
C TYR A 290 11.15 -15.31 1.86
#